data_AF-A0A0K9FBD8-F1
#
_entry.id   AF-A0A0K9FBD8-F1
#
_cell.length_a   1.000
_cell.length_b   1.000
_cell.length_c   1.000
_cell.angle_alpha   90.00
_cell.angle_beta   90.00
_cell.angle_gamma   90.00
#
_symmetry.space_group_name_H-M   'P 1'
#
loop_
_entity.id
_entity.type
_entity.pdbx_description
1 polymer ?
#
loop_
_entity_poly.entity_id
_entity_poly.type
_entity_poly.pdbx_seq_one_letter_code
_entity_poly.pdbx_strand_id
1 'polypeptide(L)'
;MTGATVRTFDGQKFIKAFISGGRLGGLGEISQNFIVKNYVPEIEVLKYTKLFNTYGGMYSTNEGLYCGVPLIVIPQNADQPIISGQVTNIGASIQFQRQSLTADQLYEAADPVLNGPSFQKATTSIKESVEKSGEKIRFTIMGLIFIFFCFYSHVLSNLSL
;
A
#
# COMPACT_ATOMS: atom_id res chain seq x y z
N MET A 1 30.91 -3.79 9.77
CA MET A 1 30.30 -3.52 8.45
C MET A 1 29.09 -4.42 8.31
N THR A 2 27.93 -3.98 8.80
CA THR A 2 26.70 -4.78 8.79
C THR A 2 25.85 -4.41 7.59
N GLY A 3 26.21 -4.98 6.43
CA GLY A 3 25.34 -5.00 5.27
C GLY A 3 24.25 -6.04 5.47
N ALA A 4 23.09 -5.62 5.98
CA ALA A 4 21.92 -6.48 5.97
C ALA A 4 21.32 -6.46 4.55
N THR A 5 21.71 -7.43 3.73
CA THR A 5 21.02 -7.75 2.48
C THR A 5 19.84 -8.66 2.81
N VAL A 6 18.61 -8.15 2.80
CA VAL A 6 17.41 -9.00 2.84
C VAL A 6 16.96 -9.21 1.40
N ARG A 7 17.23 -10.42 0.90
CA ARG A 7 16.80 -10.89 -0.43
C ARG A 7 15.41 -11.52 -0.35
N THR A 8 14.70 -11.41 -1.48
CA THR A 8 13.47 -12.08 -1.91
C THR A 8 12.13 -11.50 -1.44
N PHE A 9 11.58 -10.58 -2.27
CA PHE A 9 10.20 -10.67 -2.70
C PHE A 9 10.06 -11.97 -3.49
N ASP A 10 9.19 -12.91 -3.11
CA ASP A 10 8.58 -13.77 -4.14
C ASP A 10 7.52 -12.91 -4.84
N GLY A 11 8.01 -11.99 -5.69
CA GLY A 11 7.18 -10.98 -6.35
C GLY A 11 6.05 -11.61 -7.16
N GLN A 12 6.29 -12.81 -7.68
CA GLN A 12 5.32 -13.61 -8.42
C GLN A 12 4.16 -14.08 -7.54
N LYS A 13 4.44 -14.64 -6.36
CA LYS A 13 3.38 -15.03 -5.41
C LYS A 13 2.62 -13.81 -4.90
N PHE A 14 3.31 -12.70 -4.63
CA PHE A 14 2.66 -11.46 -4.21
C PHE A 14 1.65 -10.96 -5.26
N ILE A 15 2.06 -10.87 -6.52
CA ILE A 15 1.19 -10.41 -7.58
C ILE A 15 0.04 -11.38 -7.81
N LYS A 16 0.27 -12.69 -7.73
CA LYS A 16 -0.83 -13.67 -7.77
C LYS A 16 -1.81 -13.45 -6.61
N ALA A 17 -1.32 -13.17 -5.41
CA ALA A 17 -2.15 -12.87 -4.23
C ALA A 17 -2.98 -11.60 -4.42
N PHE A 18 -2.34 -10.53 -4.90
CA PHE A 18 -2.96 -9.24 -5.14
C PHE A 18 -3.97 -9.30 -6.30
N ILE A 19 -3.59 -9.90 -7.44
CA ILE A 19 -4.49 -10.11 -8.59
C ILE A 19 -5.67 -11.02 -8.22
N SER A 20 -5.48 -12.02 -7.37
CA SER A 20 -6.56 -12.92 -6.92
C SER A 20 -7.47 -12.33 -5.85
N GLY A 21 -7.30 -11.05 -5.49
CA GLY A 21 -8.18 -10.37 -4.54
C GLY A 21 -7.92 -10.75 -3.07
N GLY A 22 -6.69 -11.12 -2.73
CA GLY A 22 -6.29 -11.41 -1.35
C GLY A 22 -6.76 -12.77 -0.82
N ARG A 23 -7.29 -13.65 -1.67
CA ARG A 23 -7.78 -14.98 -1.23
C ARG A 23 -6.61 -15.86 -0.77
N LEU A 24 -6.57 -16.17 0.53
CA LEU A 24 -5.51 -16.98 1.15
C LEU A 24 -5.35 -18.37 0.54
N GLY A 25 -6.45 -18.96 0.07
CA GLY A 25 -6.49 -20.34 -0.41
C GLY A 25 -5.61 -20.66 -1.62
N GLY A 26 -5.08 -19.64 -2.31
CA GLY A 26 -4.21 -19.80 -3.49
C GLY A 26 -2.73 -19.44 -3.28
N LEU A 27 -2.31 -19.11 -2.06
CA LEU A 27 -0.98 -18.51 -1.81
C LEU A 27 0.15 -19.51 -1.59
N GLY A 28 -0.18 -20.78 -1.30
CA GLY A 28 0.82 -21.80 -0.96
C GLY A 28 1.64 -21.41 0.27
N GLU A 29 2.91 -21.84 0.31
CA GLU A 29 3.83 -21.44 1.38
C GLU A 29 4.19 -19.95 1.30
N ILE A 30 3.93 -19.25 2.41
CA ILE A 30 4.17 -17.82 2.60
C ILE A 30 5.54 -17.65 3.28
N SER A 31 6.39 -16.80 2.71
CA SER A 31 7.68 -16.44 3.31
C SER A 31 7.50 -15.71 4.64
N GLN A 32 8.44 -15.89 5.57
CA GLN A 32 8.43 -15.22 6.89
C GLN A 32 8.41 -13.69 6.80
N ASN A 33 8.79 -13.11 5.66
CA ASN A 33 8.75 -11.67 5.41
C ASN A 33 7.34 -11.12 5.11
N PHE A 34 6.33 -11.99 5.07
CA PHE A 34 4.96 -11.64 4.73
C PHE A 34 4.06 -11.89 5.92
N ILE A 35 3.22 -10.91 6.22
CA ILE A 35 2.11 -11.06 7.15
C ILE A 35 0.84 -11.03 6.32
N VAL A 36 0.12 -12.15 6.34
CA VAL A 36 -1.13 -12.29 5.60
C VAL A 36 -2.25 -12.59 6.58
N LYS A 37 -3.25 -11.72 6.61
CA LYS A 37 -4.39 -11.79 7.55
C LYS A 37 -5.68 -11.54 6.77
N ASN A 38 -6.77 -12.17 7.19
CA ASN A 38 -8.10 -11.93 6.61
C ASN A 38 -8.63 -10.52 6.93
N TYR A 39 -8.13 -9.91 8.01
CA TYR A 39 -8.50 -8.58 8.45
C TYR A 39 -7.34 -7.97 9.23
N VAL A 40 -7.15 -6.66 9.04
CA VAL A 40 -6.31 -5.82 9.88
C VAL A 40 -6.95 -4.45 10.02
N PRO A 41 -6.71 -3.72 11.13
CA PRO A 41 -7.07 -2.32 11.23
C PRO A 41 -6.18 -1.47 10.30
N GLU A 42 -6.66 -1.14 9.09
CA GLU A 42 -5.90 -0.49 8.00
C GLU A 42 -5.10 0.74 8.46
N ILE A 43 -5.77 1.72 9.09
CA ILE A 43 -5.11 2.92 9.64
C ILE A 43 -3.99 2.58 10.64
N GLU A 44 -4.18 1.61 11.52
CA GLU A 44 -3.14 1.26 12.51
C GLU A 44 -1.90 0.67 11.86
N VAL A 45 -2.07 -0.07 10.76
CA VAL A 45 -0.94 -0.59 10.01
C VAL A 45 -0.32 0.49 9.11
N LEU A 46 -1.13 1.39 8.54
CA LEU A 46 -0.64 2.50 7.71
C LEU A 46 0.30 3.45 8.47
N LYS A 47 0.13 3.63 9.78
CA LYS A 47 1.07 4.39 10.63
C LYS A 47 2.51 3.90 10.58
N TYR A 48 2.72 2.63 10.24
CA TYR A 48 4.04 1.99 10.13
C TYR A 48 4.39 1.58 8.69
N THR A 49 3.58 2.01 7.72
CA THR A 49 3.73 1.62 6.32
C THR A 49 4.51 2.68 5.55
N LYS A 50 5.43 2.23 4.68
CA LYS A 50 6.25 3.12 3.84
C LYS A 50 5.74 3.25 2.41
N LEU A 51 4.95 2.28 1.96
CA LEU A 51 4.34 2.22 0.63
C LEU A 51 3.04 1.43 0.74
N PHE A 52 1.96 1.97 0.22
CA PHE A 52 0.65 1.32 0.26
C PHE A 52 0.17 0.94 -1.14
N ASN A 53 -0.04 -0.35 -1.37
CA ASN A 53 -0.66 -0.83 -2.61
C ASN A 53 -2.17 -1.01 -2.42
N THR A 54 -2.97 -0.39 -3.28
CA THR A 54 -4.43 -0.35 -3.15
C THR A 54 -5.11 -0.40 -4.52
N TYR A 55 -6.39 -0.75 -4.54
CA TYR A 55 -7.22 -0.62 -5.75
C TYR A 55 -7.67 0.82 -6.02
N GLY A 56 -7.40 1.77 -5.13
CA GLY A 56 -7.81 3.16 -5.34
C GLY A 56 -9.26 3.44 -5.00
N GLY A 57 -9.84 2.68 -4.05
CA GLY A 57 -11.12 3.05 -3.45
C GLY A 57 -10.98 4.36 -2.67
N MET A 58 -12.06 5.16 -2.62
CA MET A 58 -12.02 6.49 -2.01
C MET A 58 -11.52 6.46 -0.56
N TYR A 59 -11.99 5.51 0.24
CA TYR A 59 -11.58 5.40 1.65
C TYR A 59 -10.11 5.03 1.80
N SER A 60 -9.66 3.90 1.27
CA SER A 60 -8.26 3.48 1.39
C SER A 60 -7.27 4.49 0.81
N THR A 61 -7.63 5.16 -0.28
CA THR A 61 -6.81 6.22 -0.85
C THR A 61 -6.64 7.37 0.14
N ASN A 62 -7.74 7.83 0.75
CA ASN A 62 -7.68 8.88 1.77
C ASN A 62 -6.94 8.42 3.03
N GLU A 63 -7.11 7.18 3.48
CA GLU A 63 -6.39 6.62 4.63
C GLU A 63 -4.87 6.63 4.40
N GLY A 64 -4.42 6.16 3.23
CA GLY A 64 -3.00 6.20 2.87
C GLY A 64 -2.43 7.61 2.85
N LEU A 65 -3.12 8.55 2.19
CA LEU A 65 -2.70 9.95 2.10
C LEU A 65 -2.73 10.65 3.48
N TYR A 66 -3.73 10.36 4.30
CA TYR A 66 -3.83 10.86 5.67
C TYR A 66 -2.65 10.39 6.52
N CYS A 67 -2.20 9.14 6.35
CA CYS A 67 -1.01 8.64 7.01
C CYS A 67 0.31 9.17 6.40
N GLY A 68 0.25 9.89 5.28
CA GLY A 68 1.43 10.39 4.56
C GLY A 68 2.16 9.32 3.76
N VAL A 69 1.47 8.22 3.44
CA VAL A 69 2.05 7.05 2.76
C VAL A 69 1.83 7.16 1.25
N PRO A 70 2.88 7.06 0.43
CA PRO A 70 2.74 7.07 -1.02
C PRO A 70 2.13 5.77 -1.53
N LEU A 71 1.43 5.87 -2.66
CA LEU A 71 0.58 4.79 -3.14
C LEU A 71 1.09 4.14 -4.42
N ILE A 72 0.89 2.84 -4.54
CA ILE A 72 0.76 2.19 -5.85
C ILE A 72 -0.72 1.83 -6.02
N VAL A 73 -1.32 2.27 -7.12
CA VAL A 73 -2.75 2.12 -7.34
C VAL A 73 -3.01 1.25 -8.56
N ILE A 74 -3.80 0.19 -8.37
CA ILE A 74 -4.14 -0.77 -9.43
C ILE A 74 -5.67 -0.81 -9.54
N PRO A 75 -6.29 0.20 -10.17
CA PRO A 75 -7.75 0.32 -10.23
C PRO A 75 -8.40 -0.85 -10.97
N GLN A 76 -9.56 -1.26 -10.47
CA GLN A 76 -10.29 -2.41 -10.97
C GLN A 76 -11.63 -2.06 -11.57
N ASN A 77 -12.45 -1.25 -10.89
CA ASN A 77 -13.82 -0.97 -11.31
C ASN A 77 -14.28 0.44 -10.88
N ALA A 78 -15.39 0.89 -11.48
CA ALA A 78 -16.17 2.04 -11.06
C ALA A 78 -15.37 3.35 -10.96
N ASP A 79 -15.29 3.92 -9.77
CA ASP A 79 -14.67 5.20 -9.42
C ASP A 79 -13.14 5.13 -9.27
N GLN A 80 -12.59 3.93 -9.10
CA GLN A 80 -11.17 3.72 -8.83
C GLN A 80 -10.23 4.31 -9.89
N PRO A 81 -10.48 4.21 -11.21
CA PRO A 81 -9.60 4.84 -12.20
C PRO A 81 -9.57 6.36 -12.10
N ILE A 82 -10.69 6.99 -11.73
CA ILE A 82 -10.80 8.44 -11.57
C ILE A 82 -9.98 8.88 -10.35
N ILE A 83 -10.19 8.22 -9.22
CA ILE A 83 -9.47 8.48 -7.97
C ILE A 83 -7.97 8.26 -8.18
N SER A 84 -7.59 7.15 -8.80
CA SER A 84 -6.21 6.82 -9.14
C SER A 84 -5.54 7.89 -10.02
N GLY A 85 -6.25 8.40 -11.04
CA GLY A 85 -5.76 9.48 -11.88
C GLY A 85 -5.53 10.77 -11.09
N GLN A 86 -6.45 11.12 -10.18
CA GLN A 86 -6.30 12.29 -9.32
C GLN A 86 -5.06 12.18 -8.42
N VAL A 87 -4.87 11.04 -7.75
CA VAL A 87 -3.72 10.88 -6.86
C VAL A 87 -2.39 10.71 -7.59
N THR A 88 -2.43 10.26 -8.85
CA THR A 88 -1.25 10.27 -9.73
C THR A 88 -0.89 11.69 -10.15
N ASN A 89 -1.89 12.50 -10.54
CA ASN A 89 -1.68 13.89 -10.98
C ASN A 89 -1.09 14.80 -9.90
N ILE A 90 -1.44 14.57 -8.62
CA ILE A 90 -0.84 15.30 -7.49
C ILE A 90 0.55 14.77 -7.09
N GLY A 91 1.04 13.71 -7.74
CA GLY A 91 2.37 13.14 -7.51
C GLY A 91 2.48 12.24 -6.28
N ALA A 92 1.37 11.79 -5.72
CA ALA A 92 1.35 10.94 -4.52
C ALA A 92 1.31 9.44 -4.83
N SER A 93 1.22 9.06 -6.10
CA SER A 93 1.11 7.65 -6.48
C SER A 93 1.62 7.31 -7.88
N ILE A 94 1.85 6.02 -8.12
CA ILE A 94 1.97 5.43 -9.45
C ILE A 94 0.75 4.56 -9.73
N GLN A 95 0.16 4.72 -10.91
CA GLN A 95 -0.96 3.90 -11.38
C GLN A 95 -0.49 2.80 -12.34
N PHE A 96 -1.01 1.59 -12.15
CA PHE A 96 -0.89 0.49 -13.11
C PHE A 96 -2.25 -0.01 -13.58
N GLN A 97 -2.29 -0.60 -14.78
CA GLN A 97 -3.47 -1.32 -15.26
C GLN A 97 -3.32 -2.81 -14.93
N ARG A 98 -4.36 -3.44 -14.39
CA ARG A 98 -4.32 -4.85 -13.98
C ARG A 98 -3.92 -5.77 -15.14
N GLN A 99 -4.42 -5.51 -16.34
CA GLN A 99 -4.25 -6.39 -17.51
C GLN A 99 -2.79 -6.51 -17.95
N SER A 100 -1.97 -5.50 -17.70
CA SER A 100 -0.56 -5.44 -18.13
C SER A 100 0.42 -5.56 -16.97
N LEU A 101 -0.05 -5.67 -15.73
CA LEU A 101 0.80 -5.67 -14.55
C LEU A 101 1.50 -7.01 -14.33
N THR A 102 2.82 -6.93 -14.23
CA THR A 102 3.71 -8.04 -13.87
C THR A 102 4.38 -7.80 -12.52
N ALA A 103 4.92 -8.88 -11.94
CA ALA A 103 5.65 -8.82 -10.67
C ALA A 103 6.84 -7.89 -10.71
N ASP A 104 7.58 -7.93 -11.81
CA ASP A 104 8.80 -7.15 -11.98
C ASP A 104 8.46 -5.67 -12.09
N GLN A 105 7.43 -5.29 -12.87
CA GLN A 105 6.99 -3.90 -12.95
C GLN A 105 6.59 -3.31 -11.60
N LEU A 106 5.92 -4.10 -10.76
CA LEU A 106 5.54 -3.61 -9.44
C LEU A 106 6.74 -3.49 -8.50
N TYR A 107 7.65 -4.46 -8.57
CA TYR A 107 8.89 -4.43 -7.81
C TYR A 107 9.76 -3.24 -8.20
N GLU A 108 9.91 -3.00 -9.50
CA GLU A 108 10.66 -1.87 -10.07
C GLU A 108 10.02 -0.52 -9.71
N ALA A 109 8.70 -0.45 -9.63
CA ALA A 109 8.01 0.77 -9.19
C ALA A 109 8.07 1.02 -7.68
N ALA A 110 8.35 0.01 -6.86
CA ALA A 110 8.43 0.19 -5.42
C ALA A 110 9.60 1.10 -5.02
N ASP A 111 10.77 0.92 -5.64
CA ASP A 111 11.98 1.71 -5.34
C ASP A 111 11.79 3.23 -5.55
N PRO A 112 11.35 3.72 -6.72
CA PRO A 112 11.15 5.15 -6.93
C PRO A 112 10.03 5.73 -6.05
N VAL A 113 9.01 4.95 -5.67
CA VAL A 113 7.95 5.45 -4.78
C VAL A 113 8.44 5.54 -3.33
N LEU A 114 9.24 4.57 -2.87
CA LEU A 114 9.82 4.56 -1.53
C LEU A 114 10.89 5.65 -1.35
N ASN A 115 11.76 5.80 -2.34
CA ASN A 115 12.98 6.60 -2.25
C ASN A 115 12.90 7.93 -3.03
N GLY A 116 11.87 8.13 -3.84
CA GLY A 116 11.67 9.34 -4.62
C GLY A 116 11.22 10.52 -3.74
N PRO A 117 11.98 11.63 -3.68
CA PRO A 117 11.63 12.76 -2.82
C PRO A 117 10.33 13.45 -3.23
N SER A 118 9.92 13.35 -4.50
CA SER A 118 8.66 13.90 -5.00
C SER A 118 7.43 13.24 -4.36
N PHE A 119 7.44 11.91 -4.21
CA PHE A 119 6.32 11.16 -3.64
C PHE A 119 6.15 11.48 -2.16
N GLN A 120 7.25 11.45 -1.40
CA GLN A 120 7.22 11.83 0.02
C GLN A 120 6.78 13.28 0.20
N LYS A 121 7.33 14.21 -0.60
CA LYS A 121 6.92 15.63 -0.51
C LYS A 121 5.43 15.80 -0.79
N ALA A 122 4.89 15.11 -1.79
CA ALA A 122 3.46 15.17 -2.11
C ALA A 122 2.61 14.65 -0.94
N THR A 123 2.92 13.47 -0.41
CA THR A 123 2.13 12.85 0.67
C THR A 123 2.26 13.60 1.99
N THR A 124 3.44 14.13 2.33
CA THR A 124 3.64 15.01 3.49
C THR A 124 2.81 16.29 3.35
N SER A 125 2.81 16.93 2.17
CA SER A 125 2.03 18.15 1.94
C SER A 125 0.53 17.90 2.11
N ILE A 126 0.03 16.77 1.59
CA ILE A 126 -1.38 16.39 1.73
C ILE A 126 -1.72 16.11 3.19
N LYS A 127 -0.90 15.31 3.88
CA LYS A 127 -1.07 15.01 5.30
C LYS A 127 -1.16 16.29 6.15
N GLU A 128 -0.22 17.21 5.97
CA GLU A 128 -0.23 18.49 6.68
C GLU A 128 -1.48 19.32 6.36
N SER A 129 -1.96 19.31 5.10
CA SER A 129 -3.18 20.02 4.71
C SER A 129 -4.40 19.46 5.43
N VAL A 130 -4.50 18.13 5.55
CA VAL A 130 -5.61 17.48 6.25
C VAL A 130 -5.52 17.70 7.76
N GLU A 131 -4.32 17.69 8.35
CA GLU A 131 -4.12 18.00 9.76
C GLU A 131 -4.52 19.46 10.08
N LYS A 132 -4.21 20.40 9.17
CA LYS A 132 -4.55 21.83 9.32
C LYS A 132 -6.04 22.13 9.15
N SER A 133 -6.77 21.36 8.35
CA SER A 133 -8.22 21.59 8.15
C SER A 133 -9.06 21.20 9.36
N GLY A 134 -8.52 20.40 10.29
CA GLY A 134 -9.23 19.92 11.46
C GLY A 134 -10.37 18.95 11.13
N GLU A 135 -10.43 18.46 9.89
CA GLU A 135 -11.47 17.52 9.45
C GLU A 135 -11.30 16.17 10.17
N LYS A 136 -12.32 15.78 10.94
CA LYS A 136 -12.43 14.41 11.43
C LYS A 136 -12.87 13.53 10.27
N ILE A 137 -11.91 12.95 9.54
CA ILE A 137 -12.23 11.94 8.54
C ILE A 137 -12.80 10.72 9.28
N ARG A 138 -14.08 10.44 9.06
CA ARG A 138 -14.75 9.28 9.62
C ARG A 138 -14.51 8.11 8.68
N PHE A 139 -13.50 7.32 9.00
CA PHE A 139 -13.20 6.08 8.30
C PHE A 139 -14.27 5.03 8.65
N THR A 140 -15.02 4.58 7.65
CA THR A 140 -15.96 3.46 7.81
C THR A 140 -15.19 2.18 7.52
N ILE A 141 -15.15 1.25 8.47
CA ILE A 141 -14.49 -0.05 8.34
C ILE A 141 -15.16 -0.81 7.19
N MET A 142 -14.54 -0.82 6.01
CA MET A 142 -14.97 -1.66 4.90
C MET A 142 -13.96 -2.80 4.80
N GLY A 143 -14.37 -3.98 5.27
CA GLY A 143 -13.54 -5.18 5.30
C GLY A 143 -13.15 -5.60 3.89
N LEU A 144 -11.99 -5.16 3.45
CA LEU A 144 -11.31 -5.66 2.27
C LEU A 144 -10.00 -6.32 2.73
N ILE A 145 -9.71 -7.47 2.14
CA ILE A 145 -8.54 -8.28 2.48
C ILE A 145 -7.31 -7.54 1.98
N PHE A 146 -6.53 -6.95 2.89
CA PHE A 146 -5.30 -6.26 2.56
C PHE A 146 -4.08 -7.11 2.94
N ILE A 147 -3.22 -7.33 1.94
CA ILE A 147 -1.88 -7.87 2.16
C ILE A 147 -0.99 -6.68 2.49
N PHE A 148 -0.69 -6.49 3.78
CA PHE A 148 0.21 -5.44 4.21
C PHE A 148 1.67 -5.85 4.04
N PHE A 149 2.45 -4.96 3.43
CA PHE A 149 3.91 -5.08 3.41
C PHE A 149 4.51 -4.12 4.42
N CYS A 150 5.15 -4.70 5.42
CA CYS A 150 5.99 -3.97 6.36
C CYS A 150 7.45 -4.10 5.89
N PHE A 151 7.99 -3.06 5.23
CA PHE A 151 9.44 -2.92 5.06
C PHE A 151 10.05 -2.21 6.28
N TYR A 152 10.01 -2.88 7.44
CA TYR A 152 11.13 -2.97 8.39
C TYR A 152 10.80 -3.86 9.62
N SER A 153 11.83 -4.55 10.09
CA SER A 153 11.86 -5.78 10.88
C SER A 153 11.54 -5.71 12.40
N HIS A 154 10.75 -4.76 12.93
CA HIS A 154 10.67 -4.67 14.42
C HIS A 154 9.38 -4.24 15.12
N VAL A 155 8.25 -4.03 14.44
CA VAL A 155 7.09 -3.40 15.13
C VAL A 155 5.92 -4.35 15.41
N LEU A 156 5.80 -5.50 14.75
CA LEU A 156 4.59 -6.33 14.86
C LEU A 156 4.64 -7.46 15.89
N SER A 157 5.71 -7.61 16.67
CA SER A 157 5.72 -8.53 17.83
C SER A 157 4.95 -8.01 19.04
N ASN A 158 4.52 -6.74 19.04
CA ASN A 158 3.79 -6.11 20.16
C ASN A 158 2.33 -5.77 19.86
N LEU A 159 1.82 -6.04 18.64
CA LEU A 159 0.39 -6.02 18.39
C LEU A 159 -0.16 -7.42 18.62
N SER A 160 -0.59 -7.68 19.85
CA SER A 160 -1.50 -8.78 20.16
C SER A 160 -2.85 -8.49 19.47
N LEU A 161 -2.99 -9.00 18.25
CA LEU A 161 -4.26 -9.16 17.52
C LEU A 161 -4.60 -10.65 17.43
#